data_AF-A0A9E5IHS6-F1
#
_entry.id   AF-A0A9E5IHS6-F1
#
_cell.length_a   1.000
_cell.length_b   1.000
_cell.length_c   1.000
_cell.angle_alpha   90.00
_cell.angle_beta   90.00
_cell.angle_gamma   90.00
#
_symmetry.space_group_name_H-M   'P 1'
#
loop_
_entity.id
_entity.type
_entity.pdbx_description
1 polymer ?
#
loop_
_entity_poly.entity_id
_entity_poly.type
_entity_poly.pdbx_seq_one_letter_code
_entity_poly.pdbx_strand_id
1 'polypeptide(L)' 'TIYRLAGAKQIPAFKVGGSWRFSKADIDRWIREQSTASADGRKGHP' A
#
# COMPACT_ATOMS: atom_id res chain seq x y z
N THR A 1 -9.65 6.34 7.04
CA THR A 1 -9.72 6.99 5.70
C THR A 1 -8.40 6.81 4.98
N ILE A 2 -8.42 6.76 3.64
CA ILE A 2 -7.22 6.59 2.78
C ILE A 2 -6.09 7.58 3.14
N TYR A 3 -6.45 8.81 3.52
CA TYR A 3 -5.48 9.81 3.96
C TYR A 3 -4.67 9.44 5.21
N ARG A 4 -5.26 8.68 6.15
CA ARG A 4 -4.52 8.17 7.32
C ARG A 4 -3.48 7.14 6.91
N LEU A 5 -3.83 6.27 5.96
CA LEU A 5 -2.90 5.25 5.43
C LEU A 5 -1.74 5.88 4.68
N ALA A 6 -2.03 6.90 3.86
CA ALA A 6 -1.01 7.68 3.16
C ALA A 6 -0.08 8.41 4.15
N GLY A 7 -0.63 9.03 5.20
CA GLY A 7 0.15 9.66 6.27
C GLY A 7 1.01 8.67 7.05
N ALA A 8 0.52 7.45 7.26
CA ALA A 8 1.23 6.36 7.93
C ALA A 8 2.18 5.58 7.01
N LYS A 9 2.33 5.99 5.74
CA LYS A 9 3.15 5.31 4.71
C LYS A 9 2.77 3.84 4.49
N GLN A 10 1.51 3.48 4.76
CA GLN A 10 1.00 2.12 4.57
C GLN A 10 0.55 1.85 3.13
N ILE A 11 0.38 2.91 2.33
CA ILE A 11 0.09 2.84 0.91
C ILE A 11 1.06 3.76 0.15
N PRO A 12 1.43 3.44 -1.10
CA PRO A 12 2.30 4.29 -1.89
C PRO A 12 1.57 5.58 -2.26
N ALA A 13 1.98 6.68 -1.61
CA ALA A 13 1.39 8.00 -1.78
C ALA A 13 2.44 9.09 -1.54
N PHE A 14 2.28 10.23 -2.22
CA PHE A 14 3.17 11.38 -2.13
C PHE A 14 2.36 12.65 -1.87
N LYS A 15 2.86 13.54 -1.02
CA LYS A 15 2.17 14.82 -0.76
C LYS A 15 2.81 15.93 -1.60
N VAL A 16 2.02 16.65 -2.40
CA VAL A 16 2.47 17.81 -3.19
C VAL A 16 1.43 18.92 -3.10
N GLY A 17 1.87 20.14 -2.80
CA GLY A 17 0.97 21.31 -2.70
C GLY A 17 -0.21 21.09 -1.74
N GLY A 18 -0.02 20.35 -0.64
CA GLY A 18 -1.08 20.05 0.32
C GLY A 18 -2.02 18.90 -0.06
N SER A 19 -1.93 18.38 -1.28
CA SER A 19 -2.74 17.26 -1.76
C SER A 19 -1.95 15.95 -1.84
N TRP A 20 -2.63 14.83 -1.63
CA TRP A 20 -2.05 13.50 -1.84
C TRP A 20 -2.15 13.09 -3.30
N ARG A 21 -1.03 12.62 -3.86
CA ARG A 21 -0.94 12.00 -5.18
C ARG A 21 -0.66 10.52 -5.02
N PHE A 22 -1.22 9.76 -5.94
CA PHE A 22 -1.06 8.31 -6.00
C PHE A 22 -0.62 7.97 -7.43
N SER A 23 0.51 7.27 -7.54
CA SER A 23 0.94 6.72 -8.83
C SER A 23 0.14 5.46 -9.09
N LYS A 24 -0.54 5.41 -10.24
CA LYS A 24 -1.33 4.23 -10.62
C LYS A 24 -0.47 2.96 -10.66
N ALA A 25 0.74 3.06 -11.23
CA ALA A 25 1.65 1.91 -11.33
C ALA A 25 2.07 1.37 -9.95
N ASP A 26 2.35 2.26 -8.98
CA ASP A 26 2.75 1.85 -7.63
C ASP A 26 1.58 1.27 -6.84
N ILE A 27 0.38 1.84 -6.99
CA ILE A 27 -0.84 1.31 -6.37
C ILE A 27 -1.20 -0.06 -6.96
N ASP A 28 -1.18 -0.20 -8.28
CA ASP A 28 -1.43 -1.48 -8.97
C ASP A 28 -0.41 -2.56 -8.52
N ARG A 29 0.84 -2.18 -8.29
CA ARG A 29 1.86 -3.10 -7.75
C ARG A 29 1.56 -3.45 -6.29
N TRP A 30 1.32 -2.46 -5.44
CA TRP A 30 1.01 -2.66 -4.01
C TRP A 30 -0.23 -3.54 -3.78
N ILE A 31 -1.31 -3.34 -4.56
CA ILE A 31 -2.52 -4.17 -4.46
C ILE A 31 -2.20 -5.64 -4.80
N ARG A 32 -1.41 -5.88 -5.85
CA ARG A 32 -0.99 -7.24 -6.23
C ARG A 32 -0.15 -7.89 -5.13
N GLU A 33 0.83 -7.15 -4.59
CA GLU A 33 1.68 -7.61 -3.49
C GLU A 33 0.86 -7.95 -2.23
N GLN A 34 -0.12 -7.13 -1.85
CA GLN A 34 -1.00 -7.41 -0.71
C GLN A 34 -1.91 -8.63 -0.95
N SER A 35 -2.37 -8.81 -2.18
CA SER A 35 -3.19 -9.96 -2.58
C SER A 35 -2.40 -11.26 -2.52
N THR A 36 -1.10 -11.22 -2.86
CA THR A 36 -0.20 -12.38 -2.77
C THR A 36 0.31 -12.62 -1.34
N ALA A 37 0.64 -11.57 -0.58
CA ALA A 37 1.10 -11.69 0.81
C ALA A 37 0.03 -12.29 1.73
N SER A 38 -1.26 -12.05 1.45
CA SER A 38 -2.36 -12.67 2.18
C SER A 38 -2.45 -14.19 1.97
N ALA A 39 -1.83 -14.73 0.90
CA ALA A 39 -1.72 -16.17 0.66
C ALA A 39 -0.45 -16.79 1.29
N ASP A 40 0.55 -15.98 1.65
CA ASP A 40 1.84 -16.41 2.21
C ASP A 40 1.90 -16.36 3.75
N GLY A 41 0.91 -15.75 4.42
CA GLY A 41 0.84 -15.68 5.89
C GLY A 41 0.43 -16.98 6.61
N ARG A 42 0.17 -18.09 5.89
CA ARG A 42 -0.18 -19.40 6.48
C ARG A 42 0.95 -20.43 6.43
N LYS A 43 2.19 -20.05 6.11
CA LYS A 43 3.32 -20.99 6.10
C LYS A 43 4.36 -20.67 7.17
N GLY A 44 4.18 -21.34 8.32
CA GLY A 44 5.30 -21.83 9.13
C GLY A 44 5.86 -20.88 10.18
N HIS A 45 5.27 -20.92 11.37
CA HIS A 45 6.06 -20.80 12.60
C HIS A 45 6.40 -22.24 13.04
N PRO A 46 7.68 -22.62 13.21
CA PRO A 46 8.05 -23.88 13.84
C PRO A 46 7.67 -23.94 15.32
#